data_AF-A0A485CIA3-F1
#
_entry.id   AF-A0A485CIA3-F1
#
_cell.length_a   1.000
_cell.length_b   1.000
_cell.length_c   1.000
_cell.angle_alpha   90.00
_cell.angle_beta   90.00
_cell.angle_gamma   90.00
#
_symmetry.space_group_name_H-M   'P 1'
#
loop_
_entity.id
_entity.type
_entity.pdbx_description
1 polymer ?
#
loop_
_entity_poly.entity_id
_entity_poly.type
_entity_poly.pdbx_seq_one_letter_code
_entity_poly.pdbx_strand_id
1 'polypeptide(L)'
;MNHTGSQYADSANTKKLDSYTTLDLGMRYRMHLNQEQNDLVWRVGVTNVTNEKYWSGVDDTGVYLYQGEPRTLKLSVSYDF
;
A
#
# COMPACT_ATOMS: atom_id res chain seq x y z
N MET A 1 5.33 -3.54 -6.52
CA MET A 1 5.34 -4.80 -5.73
C MET A 1 6.20 -4.54 -4.51
N ASN A 2 5.66 -4.76 -3.33
CA ASN A 2 6.38 -4.66 -2.08
C ASN A 2 6.53 -6.06 -1.49
N HIS A 3 7.75 -6.43 -1.10
CA HIS A 3 8.05 -7.74 -0.53
C HIS A 3 8.85 -7.54 0.74
N THR A 4 8.32 -8.05 1.84
CA THR A 4 9.00 -8.03 3.14
C THR A 4 9.32 -9.46 3.53
N GLY A 5 10.60 -9.72 3.80
CA GLY A 5 11.09 -11.01 4.24
C GLY A 5 10.55 -11.40 5.62
N SER A 6 10.72 -12.66 5.99
CA SER A 6 10.29 -13.14 7.30
C SER A 6 11.03 -12.44 8.44
N GLN A 7 10.33 -12.09 9.51
CA GLN A 7 10.91 -11.49 10.71
C GLN A 7 10.63 -12.36 11.94
N TYR A 8 11.50 -12.30 12.94
CA TYR A 8 11.23 -12.94 14.22
C TYR A 8 10.29 -12.06 15.04
N ALA A 9 9.31 -12.68 15.68
CA ALA A 9 8.28 -12.02 16.47
C ALA A 9 8.67 -11.88 17.95
N ASP A 10 9.80 -12.46 18.38
CA ASP A 10 10.28 -12.40 19.75
C ASP A 10 11.81 -12.31 19.81
N SER A 11 12.34 -11.73 20.89
CA SER A 11 13.79 -11.63 21.10
C SER A 11 14.45 -12.99 21.35
N ALA A 12 13.64 -14.01 21.69
CA ALA A 12 14.07 -15.39 21.86
C ALA A 12 14.19 -16.15 20.52
N ASN A 13 13.78 -15.55 19.39
CA ASN A 13 13.74 -16.14 18.05
C ASN A 13 12.95 -17.46 17.95
N THR A 14 11.93 -17.66 18.79
CA THR A 14 11.10 -18.86 18.81
C THR A 14 9.82 -18.74 17.99
N LYS A 15 9.36 -17.52 17.71
CA LYS A 15 8.20 -17.25 16.86
C LYS A 15 8.63 -16.48 15.61
N LYS A 16 8.20 -16.96 14.45
CA LYS A 16 8.55 -16.38 13.15
C LYS A 16 7.30 -15.90 12.44
N LEU A 17 7.34 -14.65 11.98
CA LEU A 17 6.38 -14.05 11.07
C LEU A 17 6.79 -14.39 9.64
N ASP A 18 5.86 -14.99 8.90
CA ASP A 18 6.09 -15.32 7.50
C ASP A 18 6.29 -14.07 6.65
N SER A 19 7.03 -14.23 5.55
CA SER A 19 7.20 -13.18 4.56
C SER A 19 5.86 -12.88 3.89
N TYR A 20 5.61 -11.62 3.56
CA TYR A 20 4.43 -11.22 2.81
C TYR A 20 4.81 -10.44 1.55
N THR A 21 3.90 -10.47 0.58
CA THR A 21 4.05 -9.71 -0.66
C THR A 21 2.76 -8.95 -0.93
N THR A 22 2.83 -7.63 -1.06
CA THR A 22 1.71 -6.82 -1.51
C THR A 22 1.95 -6.27 -2.91
N LEU A 23 0.87 -6.16 -3.67
CA LEU A 23 0.89 -5.55 -5.00
C LEU A 23 0.06 -4.29 -4.98
N ASP A 24 0.65 -3.19 -5.42
CA ASP A 24 -0.03 -1.91 -5.59
C ASP A 24 -0.13 -1.59 -7.07
N LEU A 25 -1.30 -1.12 -7.50
CA LEU A 25 -1.58 -0.73 -8.88
C LEU A 25 -2.05 0.72 -8.91
N GLY A 26 -1.62 1.46 -9.92
CA GLY A 26 -1.99 2.85 -10.11
C GLY A 26 -2.30 3.15 -11.57
N MET A 27 -3.31 3.98 -11.79
CA MET A 27 -3.67 4.54 -13.08
C MET A 27 -3.69 6.07 -12.98
N ARG A 28 -3.10 6.73 -13.98
CA ARG A 28 -3.13 8.18 -14.11
C ARG A 28 -3.65 8.53 -15.50
N TYR A 29 -4.60 9.45 -15.56
CA TYR A 29 -5.15 9.97 -16.80
C TYR A 29 -5.11 11.50 -16.80
N ARG A 30 -4.56 12.10 -17.85
CA ARG A 30 -4.53 13.56 -18.06
C ARG A 30 -5.52 13.90 -19.17
N MET A 31 -6.38 14.87 -18.90
CA MET A 31 -7.32 15.43 -19.85
C MET A 31 -6.99 16.89 -20.08
N HIS A 32 -6.87 17.27 -21.34
CA HIS A 32 -6.80 18.66 -21.76
C HIS A 32 -8.22 19.19 -21.97
N LEU A 33 -8.57 20.28 -21.32
CA LEU A 33 -9.87 20.94 -21.38
C LEU A 33 -9.70 22.35 -21.95
N ASN A 34 -10.79 22.95 -22.46
CA ASN A 34 -10.82 24.32 -22.96
C ASN A 34 -9.71 24.65 -24.00
N GLN A 35 -9.66 23.91 -25.11
CA GLN A 35 -8.64 24.10 -26.16
C GLN A 35 -7.19 24.01 -25.63
N GLU A 36 -6.92 23.07 -24.72
CA GLU A 36 -5.59 22.82 -24.12
C GLU A 36 -5.10 23.89 -23.14
N GLN A 37 -5.97 24.79 -22.68
CA GLN A 37 -5.61 25.79 -21.67
C GLN A 37 -5.56 25.20 -20.26
N ASN A 38 -6.40 24.19 -19.98
CA ASN A 38 -6.57 23.66 -18.64
C ASN A 38 -6.27 22.16 -18.59
N ASP A 39 -5.61 21.73 -17.52
CA ASP A 39 -5.21 20.34 -17.30
C ASP A 39 -6.01 19.73 -16.15
N LEU A 40 -6.77 18.68 -16.45
CA LEU A 40 -7.45 17.86 -15.45
C LEU A 40 -6.75 16.50 -15.34
N VAL A 41 -6.21 16.19 -14.16
CA VAL A 41 -5.48 14.94 -13.91
C VAL A 41 -6.24 14.06 -12.91
N TRP A 42 -6.63 12.88 -13.37
CA TRP A 42 -7.18 11.81 -12.56
C TRP A 42 -6.07 10.87 -12.11
N ARG A 43 -6.09 10.50 -10.83
CA ARG A 43 -5.20 9.48 -10.25
C ARG A 43 -6.05 8.50 -9.46
N VAL A 44 -5.95 7.23 -9.83
CA VAL A 44 -6.58 6.11 -9.14
C VAL A 44 -5.46 5.19 -8.68
N GLY A 45 -5.41 4.86 -7.40
CA GLY A 45 -4.46 3.91 -6.83
C GLY A 45 -5.17 2.86 -6.00
N VAL A 46 -4.78 1.61 -6.14
CA VAL A 46 -5.21 0.51 -5.26
C VAL A 46 -3.97 -0.07 -4.62
N THR A 47 -3.89 -0.02 -3.30
CA THR A 47 -2.85 -0.72 -2.55
C THR A 47 -3.35 -2.08 -2.08
N ASN A 48 -2.43 -3.04 -1.95
CA ASN A 48 -2.74 -4.42 -1.57
C ASN A 48 -3.86 -5.03 -2.42
N VAL A 49 -3.68 -5.02 -3.74
CA VAL A 49 -4.66 -5.50 -4.73
C VAL A 49 -5.01 -6.97 -4.51
N THR A 50 -4.09 -7.79 -4.01
CA THR A 50 -4.35 -9.20 -3.66
C THR A 50 -5.17 -9.35 -2.38
N ASN A 51 -5.37 -8.28 -1.60
CA ASN A 51 -5.98 -8.29 -0.27
C ASN A 51 -5.29 -9.29 0.67
N GLU A 52 -3.96 -9.29 0.61
CA GLU A 52 -3.13 -10.12 1.48
C GLU A 52 -3.35 -9.71 2.93
N LYS A 53 -3.60 -10.70 3.79
CA LYS A 53 -3.70 -10.51 5.24
C LYS A 53 -2.33 -10.82 5.82
N TYR A 54 -1.62 -9.78 6.22
CA TYR A 54 -0.26 -9.91 6.75
C TYR A 54 -0.11 -9.12 8.04
N TRP A 55 0.94 -9.44 8.78
CA TRP A 55 1.40 -8.69 9.93
C TRP A 55 2.55 -7.79 9.48
N SER A 56 2.39 -6.47 9.62
CA SER A 56 3.37 -5.48 9.17
C SER A 56 4.58 -5.40 10.10
N GLY A 57 4.41 -5.77 11.37
CA GLY A 57 5.48 -5.74 12.36
C GLY A 57 5.06 -6.35 13.68
N VAL A 58 6.03 -6.46 14.56
CA VAL A 58 5.88 -6.85 15.95
C VAL A 58 6.60 -5.82 16.82
N ASP A 59 6.11 -5.58 18.03
CA ASP A 59 6.82 -4.72 18.98
C ASP A 59 8.04 -5.44 19.57
N ASP A 60 8.98 -4.68 20.16
CA ASP A 60 10.22 -5.23 20.72
C ASP A 60 9.99 -6.27 21.83
N THR A 61 8.81 -6.25 22.45
CA THR A 61 8.42 -7.19 23.51
C THR A 61 7.83 -8.51 22.98
N GLY A 62 7.46 -8.56 21.69
CA GLY A 62 6.82 -9.73 21.07
C GLY A 62 5.37 -9.97 21.48
N VAL A 63 4.75 -8.99 22.16
CA VAL A 63 3.40 -9.09 22.73
C VAL A 63 2.37 -8.47 21.79
N TYR A 64 2.75 -7.45 21.02
CA TYR A 64 1.85 -6.74 20.11
C TYR A 64 2.25 -6.94 18.66
N LEU A 65 1.28 -7.41 17.87
CA LEU A 65 1.40 -7.55 16.43
C LEU A 65 0.68 -6.39 15.73
N TYR A 66 1.37 -5.76 14.80
CA TYR A 66 0.78 -4.71 13.96
C TYR A 66 0.21 -5.33 12.70
N GLN A 67 -1.07 -5.11 12.47
CA GLN A 67 -1.75 -5.60 11.28
C GLN A 67 -1.33 -4.77 10.06
N GLY A 68 -1.10 -5.44 8.93
CA GLY A 68 -0.91 -4.81 7.63
C GLY A 68 -2.15 -4.06 7.15
N GLU A 69 -1.95 -3.05 6.29
CA GLU A 69 -3.06 -2.29 5.74
C GLU A 69 -3.93 -3.18 4.83
N PRO A 70 -5.26 -3.13 4.98
CA PRO A 70 -6.17 -3.82 4.08
C PRO A 70 -6.13 -3.20 2.68
N ARG A 71 -6.74 -3.89 1.70
CA ARG A 71 -6.90 -3.34 0.35
C ARG A 71 -7.53 -1.95 0.41
N THR A 72 -6.81 -0.95 -0.10
CA THR A 72 -7.22 0.46 0.01
C THR A 72 -7.27 1.10 -1.38
N LEU A 73 -8.40 1.72 -1.70
CA LEU A 73 -8.61 2.49 -2.92
C LEU A 73 -8.41 3.98 -2.63
N LYS A 74 -7.57 4.64 -3.44
CA LYS A 74 -7.28 6.07 -3.38
C LYS A 74 -7.69 6.71 -4.70
N LEU A 75 -8.52 7.73 -4.63
CA LEU A 75 -8.94 8.54 -5.78
C LEU A 75 -8.50 9.98 -5.54
N SER A 76 -7.87 10.59 -6.54
CA SER A 76 -7.48 11.99 -6.52
C SER A 76 -7.71 12.65 -7.87
N VAL A 77 -8.17 13.89 -7.84
CA VAL A 77 -8.39 14.74 -9.00
C VAL A 77 -7.64 16.04 -8.77
N SER A 78 -6.87 16.47 -9.76
CA SER A 78 -6.18 17.75 -9.77
C SER A 78 -6.63 18.53 -10.99
N TYR A 79 -6.86 19.83 -10.82
CA TYR A 79 -7.23 20.72 -11.90
C TYR A 79 -6.30 21.92 -11.87
N ASP A 80 -5.66 22.20 -13.00
CA ASP A 80 -4.78 23.35 -13.21
C ASP A 80 -5.47 24.35 -14.17
N PHE A 81 -5.60 25.60 -13.72
CA PHE A 81 -6.28 26.73 -14.40
C PHE A 81 -5.33 27.53 -15.30
#